data_AF-A0A850GGI4-F1
#
_entry.id   AF-A0A850GGI4-F1
#
_cell.length_a   1.000
_cell.length_b   1.000
_cell.length_c   1.000
_cell.angle_alpha   90.00
_cell.angle_beta   90.00
_cell.angle_gamma   90.00
#
_symmetry.space_group_name_H-M   'P 1'
#
loop_
_entity.id
_entity.type
_entity.pdbx_description
1 polymer ?
#
loop_
_entity_poly.entity_id
_entity_poly.type
_entity_poly.pdbx_seq_one_letter_code
_entity_poly.pdbx_strand_id
1 'polypeptide(L)'
;MSHVCPYCHERDLETVASVPYVRGLVVAYTVGVKKFMGCRRCVRRAIYKEVGKSSVLGWFSITAAVINPVMLTYGAVRGLFVRPNPQAVRRALDQAGIPEDGMHIDPLRVAYGLAAAMIAADGKLQDEEVSVAIEIGRQLFTDFSADDFFRVLKNHKDLPGVEELAYLLGQILEDNEKALIYQYLAEIAASDGEVADEEQEMLERVRSNLGIRDQAAMSMARRQLSV
;
A
#
# COMPACT_ATOMS: atom_id res chain seq x y z
N MET A 1 -14.14 3.71 -16.13
CA MET A 1 -12.98 4.46 -16.73
C MET A 1 -11.73 3.58 -16.70
N SER A 2 -10.77 3.71 -17.62
CA SER A 2 -9.51 2.95 -17.52
C SER A 2 -8.59 3.64 -16.51
N HIS A 3 -8.20 2.93 -15.46
CA HIS A 3 -7.23 3.44 -14.48
C HIS A 3 -5.83 3.41 -15.08
N VAL A 4 -5.08 4.50 -14.92
CA VAL A 4 -3.73 4.62 -15.45
C VAL A 4 -2.72 3.95 -14.50
N CYS A 5 -1.72 3.30 -15.08
CA CYS A 5 -0.67 2.58 -14.37
C CYS A 5 0.15 3.51 -13.46
N PRO A 6 0.30 3.18 -12.16
CA PRO A 6 0.98 4.04 -11.18
C PRO A 6 2.49 4.16 -11.39
N TYR A 7 3.08 3.28 -12.19
CA TYR A 7 4.54 3.29 -12.42
C TYR A 7 4.98 4.07 -13.64
N CYS A 8 4.11 4.19 -14.66
CA CYS A 8 4.48 4.84 -15.92
C CYS A 8 3.56 5.99 -16.30
N HIS A 9 2.39 6.12 -15.68
CA HIS A 9 1.45 7.21 -15.93
C HIS A 9 0.95 7.34 -17.39
N GLU A 10 1.21 6.34 -18.24
CA GLU A 10 0.92 6.39 -19.68
C GLU A 10 -0.02 5.27 -20.15
N ARG A 11 -0.04 4.13 -19.47
CA ARG A 11 -0.74 2.91 -19.92
C ARG A 11 -1.79 2.50 -18.92
N ASP A 12 -2.83 1.81 -19.37
CA ASP A 12 -3.86 1.29 -18.47
C ASP A 12 -3.33 0.20 -17.51
N LEU A 13 -4.04 0.01 -16.40
CA LEU A 13 -3.88 -1.14 -15.52
C LEU A 13 -4.24 -2.43 -16.27
N GLU A 14 -3.27 -3.32 -16.42
CA GLU A 14 -3.45 -4.57 -17.15
C GLU A 14 -3.44 -5.79 -16.23
N THR A 15 -2.73 -5.74 -15.10
CA THR A 15 -2.45 -6.93 -14.31
C THR A 15 -2.10 -6.63 -12.86
N VAL A 16 -2.25 -7.68 -12.05
CA VAL A 16 -1.82 -7.74 -10.65
C VAL A 16 -0.98 -8.99 -10.47
N ALA A 17 0.16 -8.85 -9.81
CA ALA A 17 1.05 -9.97 -9.54
C ALA A 17 1.65 -9.87 -8.13
N SER A 18 1.71 -11.00 -7.45
CA SER A 18 2.35 -11.12 -6.15
C SER A 18 3.65 -11.89 -6.24
N VAL A 19 4.66 -11.44 -5.51
CA VAL A 19 5.99 -12.08 -5.45
C VAL A 19 6.37 -12.27 -3.98
N PRO A 20 6.69 -13.50 -3.56
CA PRO A 20 7.21 -13.75 -2.24
C PRO A 20 8.64 -13.19 -2.13
N TYR A 21 9.01 -12.73 -0.94
CA TYR A 21 10.36 -12.28 -0.64
C TYR A 21 10.83 -12.86 0.69
N VAL A 22 12.15 -13.01 0.83
CA VAL A 22 12.81 -13.24 2.12
C VAL A 22 13.81 -12.11 2.32
N ARG A 23 13.78 -11.50 3.50
CA ARG A 23 14.82 -10.55 3.95
C ARG A 23 15.43 -11.12 5.20
N GLY A 24 16.75 -11.27 5.24
CA GLY A 24 17.46 -11.85 6.36
C GLY A 24 18.48 -10.88 6.92
N LEU A 25 18.48 -10.71 8.24
CA LEU A 25 19.64 -10.34 9.03
C LEU A 25 20.21 -11.61 9.68
N VAL A 26 21.46 -11.58 10.13
CA VAL A 26 22.21 -12.77 10.61
C VAL A 26 21.44 -13.62 11.64
N VAL A 27 20.56 -13.00 12.43
CA VAL A 27 19.82 -13.66 13.53
C VAL A 27 18.31 -13.77 13.27
N ALA A 28 17.74 -12.98 12.35
CA ALA A 28 16.30 -12.91 12.11
C ALA A 28 16.00 -12.82 10.62
N TYR A 29 14.95 -13.51 10.17
CA TYR A 29 14.48 -13.41 8.79
C TYR A 29 12.99 -13.07 8.76
N THR A 30 12.59 -12.30 7.75
CA THR A 30 11.19 -12.02 7.45
C THR A 30 10.84 -12.64 6.11
N VAL A 31 9.69 -13.30 6.06
CA VAL A 31 9.10 -13.84 4.84
C VAL A 31 7.82 -13.07 4.59
N GLY A 32 7.68 -12.51 3.40
CA GLY A 32 6.50 -11.74 3.04
C GLY A 32 6.11 -11.94 1.58
N VAL A 33 5.02 -11.30 1.19
CA VAL A 33 4.52 -11.29 -0.18
C VAL A 33 4.25 -9.85 -0.56
N LYS A 34 4.84 -9.39 -1.66
CA LYS A 34 4.59 -8.07 -2.20
C LYS A 34 3.68 -8.16 -3.43
N LYS A 35 2.60 -7.39 -3.44
CA LYS A 35 1.62 -7.33 -4.52
C LYS A 35 1.83 -6.06 -5.34
N PHE A 36 1.92 -6.21 -6.65
CA PHE A 36 2.14 -5.13 -7.62
C PHE A 36 0.92 -5.03 -8.53
N MET A 37 0.47 -3.81 -8.83
CA MET A 37 -0.63 -3.55 -9.76
C MET A 37 -0.23 -2.47 -10.77
N GLY A 38 -0.34 -2.77 -12.06
CA GLY A 38 0.12 -1.88 -13.13
C GLY A 38 -0.06 -2.45 -14.53
N CYS A 39 0.54 -1.78 -15.52
CA CYS A 39 0.71 -2.34 -16.85
C CYS A 39 1.75 -3.49 -16.80
N ARG A 40 1.69 -4.44 -17.73
CA ARG A 40 2.58 -5.63 -17.71
C ARG A 40 4.06 -5.28 -17.64
N ARG A 41 4.49 -4.26 -18.39
CA ARG A 41 5.91 -3.88 -18.47
C ARG A 41 6.41 -3.38 -17.12
N CYS A 42 5.62 -2.56 -16.44
CA CYS A 42 5.99 -2.00 -15.15
C CYS A 42 5.92 -3.05 -14.04
N VAL A 43 4.86 -3.86 -14.01
CA VAL A 43 4.75 -4.98 -13.04
C VAL A 43 5.93 -5.93 -13.21
N ARG A 44 6.28 -6.32 -14.43
CA ARG A 44 7.48 -7.14 -14.69
C ARG A 44 8.76 -6.48 -14.15
N ARG A 45 8.95 -5.18 -14.38
CA ARG A 45 10.12 -4.45 -13.89
C ARG A 45 10.15 -4.39 -12.36
N ALA A 46 9.01 -4.18 -11.72
CA ALA A 46 8.88 -4.16 -10.27
C ALA A 46 9.19 -5.52 -9.65
N ILE A 47 8.68 -6.61 -10.25
CA ILE A 47 9.02 -7.99 -9.86
C ILE A 47 10.54 -8.21 -9.91
N TYR A 48 11.20 -7.88 -11.02
CA TYR A 48 12.65 -8.06 -11.11
C TYR A 48 13.44 -7.18 -10.16
N LYS A 49 12.94 -5.97 -9.83
CA LYS A 49 13.53 -5.12 -8.81
C LYS A 49 13.47 -5.79 -7.43
N GLU A 50 12.35 -6.41 -7.08
CA GLU A 50 12.19 -7.11 -5.80
C GLU A 50 13.01 -8.41 -5.74
N VAL A 51 13.07 -9.17 -6.83
CA VAL A 51 13.96 -10.34 -6.97
C VAL A 51 15.42 -9.91 -6.80
N GLY A 52 15.83 -8.81 -7.44
CA GLY A 52 17.17 -8.25 -7.28
C GLY A 52 17.47 -7.87 -5.83
N LYS A 53 16.55 -7.18 -5.14
CA LYS A 53 16.70 -6.87 -3.70
C LYS A 53 16.84 -8.13 -2.86
N SER A 54 15.97 -9.12 -3.07
CA SER A 54 15.99 -10.40 -2.33
C SER A 54 17.26 -11.21 -2.61
N SER A 55 17.85 -11.09 -3.80
CA SER A 55 19.13 -11.72 -4.14
C SER A 55 20.34 -11.07 -3.48
N VAL A 56 20.19 -9.90 -2.85
CA VAL A 56 21.27 -9.27 -2.08
C VAL A 56 21.02 -9.46 -0.59
N LEU A 57 19.78 -9.25 -0.14
CA LEU A 57 19.42 -9.17 1.27
C LEU A 57 18.90 -10.51 1.86
N GLY A 58 18.65 -11.53 1.05
CA GLY A 58 17.98 -12.75 1.48
C GLY A 58 18.89 -13.91 1.92
N TRP A 59 20.19 -13.71 2.08
CA TRP A 59 21.15 -14.82 2.30
C TRP A 59 21.65 -14.99 3.73
N PHE A 60 21.41 -14.02 4.60
CA PHE A 60 22.14 -13.93 5.86
C PHE A 60 21.65 -14.87 6.98
N SER A 61 20.63 -15.71 6.73
CA SER A 61 20.13 -16.71 7.68
C SER A 61 20.14 -18.11 7.05
N ILE A 62 20.36 -19.17 7.84
CA ILE A 62 20.38 -20.57 7.36
C ILE A 62 19.06 -20.93 6.66
N THR A 63 17.92 -20.58 7.28
CA THR A 63 16.60 -20.82 6.70
C THR A 63 16.40 -20.02 5.42
N ALA A 64 16.87 -18.76 5.41
CA ALA A 64 16.80 -17.90 4.23
C ALA A 64 17.68 -18.43 3.08
N ALA A 65 18.87 -18.97 3.35
CA ALA A 65 19.76 -19.55 2.35
C ALA A 65 19.14 -20.75 1.61
N VAL A 66 18.23 -21.49 2.26
CA VAL A 66 17.51 -22.61 1.63
C VAL A 66 16.29 -22.11 0.84
N ILE A 67 15.51 -21.18 1.40
CA ILE A 67 14.24 -20.74 0.83
C ILE A 67 14.43 -19.70 -0.29
N ASN A 68 15.43 -18.81 -0.15
CA ASN A 68 15.65 -17.69 -1.07
C ASN A 68 15.88 -18.15 -2.52
N PRO A 69 16.68 -19.19 -2.83
CA PRO A 69 16.79 -19.71 -4.20
C PRO A 69 15.44 -20.10 -4.83
N VAL A 70 14.54 -20.71 -4.05
CA VAL A 70 13.20 -21.10 -4.51
C VAL A 70 12.34 -19.86 -4.78
N MET A 71 12.39 -18.86 -3.90
CA MET A 71 11.62 -17.62 -4.11
C MET A 71 12.17 -16.76 -5.25
N LEU A 72 13.49 -16.68 -5.41
CA LEU A 72 14.14 -15.97 -6.51
C LEU A 72 13.79 -16.60 -7.87
N THR A 73 13.86 -17.93 -7.96
CA THR A 73 13.47 -18.66 -9.18
C THR A 73 11.98 -18.49 -9.47
N TYR A 74 11.12 -18.61 -8.47
CA TYR A 74 9.69 -18.31 -8.62
C TYR A 74 9.46 -16.89 -9.13
N GLY A 75 10.08 -15.87 -8.51
CA GLY A 75 9.93 -14.47 -8.90
C GLY A 75 10.45 -14.20 -10.32
N ALA A 76 11.59 -14.80 -10.70
CA ALA A 76 12.16 -14.66 -12.03
C ALA A 76 11.26 -15.27 -13.12
N VAL A 77 10.77 -16.48 -12.88
CA VAL A 77 9.81 -17.17 -13.76
C VAL A 77 8.50 -16.38 -13.83
N ARG A 78 7.98 -15.93 -12.69
CA ARG A 78 6.75 -15.12 -12.63
C ARG A 78 6.90 -13.83 -13.42
N GLY A 79 8.04 -13.15 -13.32
CA GLY A 79 8.36 -11.94 -14.10
C GLY A 79 8.36 -12.19 -15.61
N LEU A 80 8.84 -13.35 -16.05
CA LEU A 80 8.82 -13.75 -17.46
C LEU A 80 7.37 -13.92 -17.95
N PHE A 81 6.53 -14.58 -17.14
CA PHE A 81 5.16 -14.97 -17.48
C PHE A 81 4.06 -14.00 -16.98
N VAL A 82 4.38 -12.72 -16.73
CA VAL A 82 3.36 -11.71 -16.42
C VAL A 82 2.41 -11.53 -17.61
N ARG A 83 1.14 -11.88 -17.42
CA ARG A 83 0.05 -11.77 -18.42
C ARG A 83 -1.00 -10.75 -17.97
N PRO A 84 -1.79 -10.18 -18.90
CA PRO A 84 -2.93 -9.35 -18.52
C PRO A 84 -3.92 -10.18 -17.72
N ASN A 85 -4.46 -9.61 -16.65
CA ASN A 85 -5.50 -10.23 -15.85
C ASN A 85 -6.46 -9.14 -15.32
N PRO A 86 -7.42 -8.69 -16.15
CA PRO A 86 -8.33 -7.62 -15.76
C PRO A 86 -9.20 -8.02 -14.56
N GLN A 87 -9.61 -9.29 -14.44
CA GLN A 87 -10.39 -9.75 -13.28
C GLN A 87 -9.63 -9.68 -11.95
N ALA A 88 -8.29 -9.79 -11.97
CA ALA A 88 -7.48 -9.61 -10.78
C ALA A 88 -7.30 -8.12 -10.43
N VAL A 89 -7.21 -7.24 -11.44
CA VAL A 89 -7.19 -5.79 -11.24
C VAL A 89 -8.49 -5.33 -10.57
N ARG A 90 -9.62 -5.73 -11.13
CA ARG A 90 -10.97 -5.43 -10.61
C ARG A 90 -11.13 -5.78 -9.14
N ARG A 91 -10.84 -7.03 -8.78
CA ARG A 91 -10.89 -7.49 -7.39
C ARG A 91 -9.97 -6.70 -6.46
N ALA A 92 -8.77 -6.34 -6.92
CA ALA A 92 -7.83 -5.58 -6.11
C ALA A 92 -8.29 -4.12 -5.91
N LEU A 93 -8.94 -3.52 -6.90
CA LEU A 93 -9.55 -2.20 -6.79
C LEU A 93 -10.75 -2.22 -5.84
N ASP A 94 -11.65 -3.19 -5.99
CA ASP A 94 -12.81 -3.37 -5.11
C ASP A 94 -12.39 -3.53 -3.64
N GLN A 95 -11.38 -4.36 -3.39
CA GLN A 95 -10.81 -4.56 -2.05
C GLN A 95 -10.16 -3.31 -1.48
N ALA A 96 -9.62 -2.45 -2.35
CA ALA A 96 -9.07 -1.15 -1.96
C ALA A 96 -10.14 -0.05 -1.82
N GLY A 97 -11.42 -0.38 -2.03
CA GLY A 97 -12.51 0.58 -1.98
C GLY A 97 -12.61 1.49 -3.20
N ILE A 98 -11.97 1.14 -4.33
CA ILE A 98 -12.02 1.88 -5.58
C ILE A 98 -13.06 1.23 -6.50
N PRO A 99 -14.24 1.85 -6.70
CA PRO A 99 -15.30 1.29 -7.56
C PRO A 99 -14.94 1.37 -9.04
N GLU A 100 -15.44 0.41 -9.85
CA GLU A 100 -15.15 0.35 -11.29
C GLU A 100 -15.80 1.48 -12.12
N ASP A 101 -16.92 2.07 -11.70
CA ASP A 101 -17.66 3.08 -12.47
C ASP A 101 -18.60 3.93 -11.60
N GLY A 102 -18.58 5.27 -11.79
CA GLY A 102 -19.68 6.22 -11.53
C GLY A 102 -20.32 6.29 -10.13
N MET A 103 -19.89 5.43 -9.21
CA MET A 103 -20.31 5.42 -7.81
C MET A 103 -19.44 6.37 -7.01
N HIS A 104 -20.06 7.01 -6.01
CA HIS A 104 -19.34 7.79 -5.02
C HIS A 104 -18.26 6.91 -4.37
N ILE A 105 -17.02 7.41 -4.41
CA ILE A 105 -15.97 6.88 -3.57
C ILE A 105 -16.35 7.16 -2.13
N ASP A 106 -16.20 6.15 -1.29
CA ASP A 106 -16.30 6.29 0.15
C ASP A 106 -14.89 6.56 0.71
N PRO A 107 -14.55 7.80 1.11
CA PRO A 107 -13.20 8.14 1.57
C PRO A 107 -12.78 7.33 2.79
N LEU A 108 -13.74 6.87 3.61
CA LEU A 108 -13.49 6.05 4.77
C LEU A 108 -12.96 4.66 4.40
N ARG A 109 -13.58 4.01 3.40
CA ARG A 109 -13.09 2.71 2.89
C ARG A 109 -11.72 2.82 2.25
N VAL A 110 -11.49 3.93 1.55
CA VAL A 110 -10.19 4.25 0.99
C VAL A 110 -9.13 4.43 2.08
N ALA A 111 -9.47 5.16 3.15
CA ALA A 111 -8.62 5.33 4.32
C ALA A 111 -8.26 3.97 4.95
N TYR A 112 -9.22 3.03 5.02
CA TYR A 112 -8.97 1.68 5.51
C TYR A 112 -7.98 0.92 4.63
N GLY A 113 -8.16 0.98 3.31
CA GLY A 113 -7.27 0.32 2.36
C GLY A 113 -5.83 0.83 2.46
N LEU A 114 -5.65 2.16 2.52
CA LEU A 114 -4.33 2.77 2.67
C LEU A 114 -3.68 2.49 4.02
N ALA A 115 -4.42 2.63 5.12
CA ALA A 115 -3.90 2.34 6.46
C ALA A 115 -3.52 0.86 6.60
N ALA A 116 -4.36 -0.06 6.12
CA ALA A 116 -4.05 -1.49 6.12
C ALA A 116 -2.83 -1.82 5.24
N ALA A 117 -2.69 -1.18 4.07
CA ALA A 117 -1.52 -1.37 3.21
C ALA A 117 -0.23 -0.79 3.81
N MET A 118 -0.33 0.29 4.60
CA MET A 118 0.79 0.91 5.31
C MET A 118 1.25 0.07 6.49
N ILE A 119 0.31 -0.29 7.39
CA ILE A 119 0.60 -1.13 8.57
C ILE A 119 1.18 -2.48 8.13
N ALA A 120 0.65 -3.07 7.05
CA ALA A 120 1.15 -4.36 6.56
C ALA A 120 2.41 -4.26 5.68
N ALA A 121 2.99 -3.08 5.47
CA ALA A 121 4.03 -2.86 4.46
C ALA A 121 5.35 -3.59 4.77
N ASP A 122 5.69 -3.74 6.05
CA ASP A 122 6.88 -4.46 6.51
C ASP A 122 6.63 -5.99 6.61
N GLY A 123 5.37 -6.41 6.51
CA GLY A 123 4.90 -7.79 6.61
C GLY A 123 4.59 -8.25 8.02
N LYS A 124 4.61 -7.35 9.01
CA LYS A 124 4.16 -7.60 10.38
C LYS A 124 2.92 -6.75 10.65
N LEU A 125 2.05 -7.25 11.51
CA LEU A 125 0.94 -6.45 12.05
C LEU A 125 1.26 -6.26 13.52
N GLN A 126 1.45 -5.02 13.94
CA GLN A 126 1.67 -4.67 15.33
C GLN A 126 0.33 -4.27 15.94
N ASP A 127 -0.01 -4.85 17.09
CA ASP A 127 -1.30 -4.60 17.73
C ASP A 127 -1.43 -3.11 18.14
N GLU A 128 -0.30 -2.48 18.45
CA GLU A 128 -0.17 -1.05 18.75
C GLU A 128 -0.58 -0.20 17.55
N GLU A 129 0.01 -0.40 16.37
CA GLU A 129 -0.32 0.35 15.13
C GLU A 129 -1.80 0.20 14.76
N VAL A 130 -2.36 -1.01 14.94
CA VAL A 130 -3.77 -1.29 14.67
C VAL A 130 -4.68 -0.57 15.67
N SER A 131 -4.32 -0.57 16.95
CA SER A 131 -5.09 0.10 17.99
C SER A 131 -5.12 1.62 17.78
N VAL A 132 -3.98 2.21 17.39
CA VAL A 132 -3.85 3.64 17.13
C VAL A 132 -4.59 4.03 15.86
N ALA A 133 -4.51 3.21 14.80
CA ALA A 133 -5.32 3.42 13.60
C ALA A 133 -6.83 3.45 13.91
N ILE A 134 -7.31 2.56 14.78
CA ILE A 134 -8.72 2.57 15.21
C ILE A 134 -9.06 3.85 15.99
N GLU A 135 -8.18 4.27 16.91
CA GLU A 135 -8.40 5.45 17.73
C GLU A 135 -8.45 6.72 16.88
N ILE A 136 -7.42 6.97 16.08
CA ILE A 136 -7.35 8.15 15.20
C ILE A 136 -8.49 8.10 14.19
N GLY A 137 -8.79 6.92 13.64
CA GLY A 137 -9.86 6.74 12.68
C GLY A 137 -11.23 7.16 13.23
N ARG A 138 -11.52 6.85 14.49
CA ARG A 138 -12.75 7.30 15.19
C ARG A 138 -12.79 8.80 15.45
N GLN A 139 -11.63 9.44 15.60
CA GLN A 139 -11.53 10.88 15.79
C GLN A 139 -11.71 11.64 14.47
N LEU A 140 -11.17 11.10 13.38
CA LEU A 140 -11.18 11.73 12.06
C LEU A 140 -12.45 11.46 11.25
N PHE A 141 -13.09 10.31 11.46
CA PHE A 141 -14.26 9.88 10.68
C PHE A 141 -15.42 9.49 11.59
N THR A 142 -16.55 10.20 11.46
CA THR A 142 -17.75 9.99 12.28
C THR A 142 -18.31 8.57 12.17
N ASP A 143 -18.28 7.99 10.96
CA ASP A 143 -18.84 6.67 10.66
C ASP A 143 -17.81 5.53 10.78
N PHE A 144 -16.69 5.76 11.47
CA PHE A 144 -15.62 4.77 11.58
C PHE A 144 -16.10 3.48 12.28
N SER A 145 -15.94 2.36 11.57
CA SER A 145 -16.25 1.01 12.04
C SER A 145 -14.97 0.19 12.20
N ALA A 146 -14.64 -0.15 13.43
CA ALA A 146 -13.49 -1.02 13.71
C ALA A 146 -13.64 -2.40 13.06
N ASP A 147 -14.86 -2.94 13.02
CA ASP A 147 -15.15 -4.23 12.39
C ASP A 147 -14.87 -4.20 10.87
N ASP A 148 -15.25 -3.11 10.20
CA ASP A 148 -14.99 -2.95 8.77
C ASP A 148 -13.51 -2.71 8.49
N PHE A 149 -12.82 -1.94 9.34
CA PHE A 149 -11.37 -1.80 9.27
C PHE A 149 -10.67 -3.16 9.43
N PHE A 150 -11.06 -3.97 10.42
CA PHE A 150 -10.51 -5.31 10.63
C PHE A 150 -10.79 -6.25 9.45
N ARG A 151 -11.93 -6.13 8.76
CA ARG A 151 -12.20 -6.91 7.54
C ARG A 151 -11.23 -6.55 6.42
N VAL A 152 -10.91 -5.28 6.25
CA VAL A 152 -9.90 -4.82 5.27
C VAL A 152 -8.52 -5.31 5.69
N LEU A 153 -8.15 -5.12 6.95
CA LEU A 153 -6.86 -5.55 7.51
C LEU A 153 -6.66 -7.06 7.39
N LYS A 154 -7.68 -7.89 7.64
CA LYS A 154 -7.60 -9.35 7.47
C LYS A 154 -7.25 -9.76 6.04
N ASN A 155 -7.66 -8.94 5.07
CA ASN A 155 -7.42 -9.16 3.64
C ASN A 155 -6.25 -8.31 3.10
N HIS A 156 -5.37 -7.77 3.97
CA HIS A 156 -4.25 -6.91 3.57
C HIS A 156 -3.33 -7.53 2.51
N LYS A 157 -3.17 -8.86 2.49
CA LYS A 157 -2.34 -9.56 1.49
C LYS A 157 -2.85 -9.40 0.07
N ASP A 158 -4.12 -9.08 -0.07
CA ASP A 158 -4.73 -8.79 -1.34
C ASP A 158 -4.70 -7.31 -1.72
N LEU A 159 -4.27 -6.43 -0.81
CA LEU A 159 -4.10 -5.03 -1.13
C LEU A 159 -2.83 -4.82 -1.98
N PRO A 160 -2.89 -3.90 -2.95
CA PRO A 160 -1.68 -3.38 -3.59
C PRO A 160 -0.81 -2.64 -2.56
N GLY A 161 0.44 -2.35 -2.91
CA GLY A 161 1.26 -1.51 -2.07
C GLY A 161 0.67 -0.11 -1.89
N VAL A 162 0.99 0.50 -0.75
CA VAL A 162 0.46 1.79 -0.33
C VAL A 162 0.74 2.90 -1.35
N GLU A 163 1.92 2.88 -2.00
CA GLU A 163 2.30 3.85 -3.03
C GLU A 163 1.43 3.73 -4.29
N GLU A 164 1.15 2.50 -4.74
CA GLU A 164 0.28 2.26 -5.89
C GLU A 164 -1.16 2.68 -5.61
N LEU A 165 -1.67 2.35 -4.41
CA LEU A 165 -2.99 2.79 -3.97
C LEU A 165 -3.10 4.30 -3.92
N ALA A 166 -2.13 4.98 -3.29
CA ALA A 166 -2.10 6.43 -3.17
C ALA A 166 -2.17 7.11 -4.55
N TYR A 167 -1.47 6.58 -5.55
CA TYR A 167 -1.50 7.13 -6.90
C TYR A 167 -2.88 6.99 -7.54
N LEU A 168 -3.48 5.80 -7.45
CA LEU A 168 -4.80 5.54 -8.04
C LEU A 168 -5.86 6.43 -7.40
N LEU A 169 -5.76 6.63 -6.08
CA LEU A 169 -6.69 7.45 -5.31
C LEU A 169 -6.48 8.94 -5.54
N GLY A 170 -5.24 9.39 -5.74
CA GLY A 170 -4.93 10.79 -6.05
C GLY A 170 -5.62 11.32 -7.31
N GLN A 171 -5.98 10.42 -8.24
CA GLN A 171 -6.72 10.77 -9.46
C GLN A 171 -8.23 10.92 -9.26
N ILE A 172 -8.77 10.43 -8.14
CA ILE A 172 -10.23 10.31 -7.96
C ILE A 172 -10.73 11.08 -6.74
N LEU A 173 -9.92 11.19 -5.69
CA LEU A 173 -10.28 11.93 -4.48
C LEU A 173 -10.21 13.46 -4.71
N GLU A 174 -11.04 14.17 -3.96
CA GLU A 174 -10.95 15.63 -3.83
C GLU A 174 -9.81 16.03 -2.89
N ASP A 175 -9.38 17.29 -2.96
CA ASP A 175 -8.21 17.76 -2.21
C ASP A 175 -8.40 17.70 -0.69
N ASN A 176 -9.62 17.91 -0.19
CA ASN A 176 -9.95 17.76 1.23
C ASN A 176 -9.87 16.29 1.68
N GLU A 177 -10.36 15.36 0.86
CA GLU A 177 -10.33 13.93 1.16
C GLU A 177 -8.89 13.40 1.16
N LYS A 178 -8.07 13.83 0.20
CA LYS A 178 -6.64 13.54 0.17
C LYS A 178 -5.94 14.01 1.43
N ALA A 179 -6.22 15.24 1.88
CA ALA A 179 -5.62 15.82 3.07
C ALA A 179 -6.03 15.05 4.34
N LEU A 180 -7.31 14.69 4.47
CA LEU A 180 -7.84 13.92 5.60
C LEU A 180 -7.22 12.52 5.67
N ILE A 181 -7.17 11.82 4.53
CA ILE A 181 -6.56 10.49 4.43
C ILE A 181 -5.06 10.56 4.73
N TYR A 182 -4.35 11.56 4.20
CA TYR A 182 -2.93 11.72 4.49
C TYR A 182 -2.67 12.02 5.96
N GLN A 183 -3.48 12.88 6.59
CA GLN A 183 -3.39 13.14 8.03
C GLN A 183 -3.60 11.85 8.83
N TYR A 184 -4.60 11.04 8.48
CA TYR A 184 -4.84 9.76 9.13
C TYR A 184 -3.59 8.85 9.09
N LEU A 185 -2.94 8.74 7.93
CA LEU A 185 -1.72 7.93 7.78
C LEU A 185 -0.53 8.51 8.56
N ALA A 186 -0.37 9.84 8.54
CA ALA A 186 0.72 10.50 9.25
C ALA A 186 0.61 10.35 10.76
N GLU A 187 -0.60 10.42 11.32
CA GLU A 187 -0.84 10.24 12.75
C GLU A 187 -0.62 8.77 13.18
N ILE A 188 -0.95 7.78 12.34
CA ILE A 188 -0.62 6.38 12.60
C ILE A 188 0.90 6.17 12.66
N ALA A 189 1.63 6.72 11.69
CA ALA A 189 3.09 6.61 11.64
C ALA A 189 3.78 7.37 12.79
N ALA A 190 3.16 8.41 13.35
CA ALA A 190 3.70 9.17 14.47
C ALA A 190 3.27 8.61 15.85
N SER A 191 2.60 7.46 15.89
CA SER A 191 1.89 6.98 17.07
C SER A 191 2.78 6.57 18.25
N ASP A 192 4.01 6.14 17.97
CA ASP A 192 5.02 5.80 18.98
C ASP A 192 5.88 7.00 19.42
N GLY A 193 5.60 8.19 18.87
CA GLY A 193 6.30 9.44 19.16
C GLY A 193 7.56 9.68 18.32
N GLU A 194 7.97 8.74 17.45
CA GLU A 194 9.11 8.89 16.54
C GLU A 194 8.80 8.29 15.15
N VAL A 195 8.68 9.14 14.12
CA VAL A 195 8.53 8.64 12.75
C VAL A 195 9.89 8.16 12.25
N ALA A 196 10.02 6.87 11.91
CA ALA A 196 11.26 6.34 11.37
C ALA A 196 11.55 6.90 9.97
N ASP A 197 12.84 6.99 9.58
CA ASP A 197 13.25 7.50 8.25
C ASP A 197 12.53 6.78 7.09
N GLU A 198 12.32 5.46 7.22
CA GLU A 198 11.63 4.64 6.22
C GLU A 198 10.14 4.98 6.09
N GLU A 199 9.47 5.27 7.21
CA GLU A 199 8.06 5.67 7.26
C GLU A 199 7.90 7.10 6.74
N GLN A 200 8.83 7.99 7.06
CA GLN A 200 8.85 9.34 6.53
C GLN A 200 9.02 9.33 5.00
N GLU A 201 9.93 8.51 4.47
CA GLU A 201 10.09 8.34 3.02
C GLU A 201 8.84 7.72 2.38
N MET A 202 8.15 6.82 3.07
CA MET A 202 6.90 6.23 2.61
C MET A 202 5.77 7.28 2.55
N LEU A 203 5.58 8.05 3.62
CA LEU A 203 4.58 9.11 3.70
C LEU A 203 4.82 10.18 2.64
N GLU A 204 6.07 10.58 2.41
CA GLU A 204 6.38 11.58 1.37
C GLU A 204 6.03 11.06 -0.04
N ARG A 205 6.27 9.77 -0.30
CA ARG A 205 5.84 9.13 -1.56
C ARG A 205 4.32 9.05 -1.67
N VAL A 206 3.62 8.72 -0.59
CA VAL A 206 2.15 8.73 -0.54
C VAL A 206 1.61 10.14 -0.80
N ARG A 207 2.16 11.16 -0.16
CA ARG A 207 1.80 12.57 -0.35
C ARG A 207 1.94 13.00 -1.80
N SER A 208 3.09 12.67 -2.39
CA SER A 208 3.39 12.96 -3.79
C SER A 208 2.42 12.25 -4.73
N ASN A 209 2.15 10.97 -4.50
CA ASN A 209 1.24 10.16 -5.33
C ASN A 209 -0.23 10.58 -5.20
N LEU A 210 -0.67 11.03 -4.02
CA LEU A 210 -1.99 11.66 -3.84
C LEU A 210 -2.08 13.01 -4.57
N GLY A 211 -0.95 13.62 -4.92
CA GLY A 211 -0.90 14.93 -5.58
C GLY A 211 -1.09 16.11 -4.62
N ILE A 212 -0.82 15.93 -3.33
CA ILE A 212 -0.94 17.00 -2.33
C ILE A 212 0.24 17.96 -2.49
N ARG A 213 0.04 19.03 -3.25
CA ARG A 213 1.07 20.02 -3.60
C ARG A 213 1.20 21.16 -2.59
N ASP A 214 0.17 21.41 -1.80
CA ASP A 214 0.05 22.64 -1.02
C ASP A 214 -0.03 22.39 0.49
N GLN A 215 0.77 23.14 1.27
CA GLN A 215 0.68 23.16 2.74
C GLN A 215 -0.67 23.73 3.23
N ALA A 216 -1.37 24.48 2.39
CA ALA A 216 -2.71 24.99 2.68
C ALA A 216 -3.75 23.88 2.90
N ALA A 217 -3.73 22.82 2.08
CA ALA A 217 -4.61 21.66 2.22
C ALA A 217 -4.37 20.91 3.54
N MET A 218 -3.11 20.75 3.92
CA MET A 218 -2.70 20.19 5.22
C MET A 218 -3.20 21.05 6.41
N SER A 219 -3.24 22.38 6.25
CA SER A 219 -3.71 23.29 7.31
C SER A 219 -5.23 23.34 7.46
N MET A 220 -5.99 23.03 6.40
CA MET A 220 -7.46 23.00 6.44
C MET A 220 -8.01 21.76 7.14
N ALA A 221 -7.40 20.60 6.92
CA ALA A 221 -7.72 19.37 7.66
C ALA A 221 -7.54 19.56 9.18
N ARG A 222 -6.49 20.29 9.58
CA ARG A 222 -6.25 20.69 10.98
C ARG A 222 -7.31 21.64 11.57
N ARG A 223 -7.99 22.45 10.76
CA ARG A 223 -9.01 23.44 11.22
C ARG A 223 -10.41 22.87 11.35
N GLN A 224 -10.78 21.86 10.57
CA GLN A 224 -12.13 21.26 10.64
C GLN A 224 -12.37 20.44 11.92
N LEU A 225 -11.31 20.13 12.67
CA LEU A 225 -11.37 19.38 13.93
C LEU A 225 -11.26 20.28 15.18
N SER A 226 -11.13 21.60 15.00
CA SER A 226 -11.09 22.58 16.11
C SER A 226 -12.48 23.17 16.44
N VAL A 227 -13.56 22.56 15.97
CA VAL A 227 -14.95 22.94 16.23
C VAL A 227 -15.66 21.82 16.97
#